data_AF-A0A960V1P6-F1
#
_entry.id   AF-A0A960V1P6-F1
#
_cell.length_a   1.000
_cell.length_b   1.000
_cell.length_c   1.000
_cell.angle_alpha   90.00
_cell.angle_beta   90.00
_cell.angle_gamma   90.00
#
_symmetry.space_group_name_H-M   'P 1'
#
loop_
_entity.id
_entity.type
_entity.pdbx_description
1 polymer ?
#
loop_
_entity_poly.entity_id
_entity_poly.type
_entity_poly.pdbx_seq_one_letter_code
_entity_poly.pdbx_strand_id
1 'polypeptide(L)'
;MQNSSNFKNQTIGPEFRLRRSAARGILAILIALFACALAAQETESVETADQDAQGTYLDRHIAFKEAPKLQDLTIKDIQKLKILIANFGSKVEGAEADFEKIKTGYKEAQKLWYKRHFIESRNMHVENRKLIHDLFEKFAKLYDSQSSELLGKCSEMIANLEFSQSIEPGKEIDHNTLIQQNSYKLQIAFQQNHRAIAYVQQHDFDNAIHHFRLAKLFSIEVLKGLEQDTSKRDEMEKTYAADVQDARGFIVRNTAAK
;
A
#
# COMPACT_ATOMS: atom_id res chain seq x y z
N MET A 1 39.75 -43.53 80.67
CA MET A 1 40.61 -42.51 81.30
C MET A 1 39.90 -41.18 81.24
N GLN A 2 39.51 -40.68 82.41
CA GLN A 2 38.98 -39.34 82.63
C GLN A 2 40.06 -38.30 82.30
N ASN A 3 39.69 -37.16 81.72
CA ASN A 3 40.26 -35.90 82.17
C ASN A 3 39.38 -34.70 81.82
N SER A 4 38.87 -34.10 82.88
CA SER A 4 38.18 -32.82 82.95
C SER A 4 39.20 -31.68 83.11
N SER A 5 39.05 -30.60 82.35
CA SER A 5 39.53 -29.25 82.73
C SER A 5 38.86 -28.23 81.80
N ASN A 6 37.77 -27.58 82.19
CA ASN A 6 37.72 -26.36 83.01
C ASN A 6 38.73 -25.28 82.58
N PHE A 7 38.31 -24.34 81.71
CA PHE A 7 38.98 -23.05 81.55
C PHE A 7 37.96 -21.92 81.30
N LYS A 8 37.69 -21.21 82.40
CA LYS A 8 37.44 -19.75 82.57
C LYS A 8 36.84 -18.97 81.39
N ASN A 9 35.59 -18.52 81.62
CA ASN A 9 35.00 -17.32 81.03
C ASN A 9 35.91 -16.10 81.23
N GLN A 10 36.38 -15.52 80.12
CA GLN A 10 36.94 -14.16 80.10
C GLN A 10 35.87 -13.17 79.68
N THR A 11 35.56 -12.26 80.60
CA THR A 11 34.74 -11.07 80.42
C THR A 11 35.38 -10.14 79.39
N ILE A 12 34.70 -9.94 78.25
CA ILE A 12 35.08 -8.99 77.20
C ILE A 12 34.68 -7.58 77.66
N GLY A 13 35.66 -6.69 77.83
CA GLY A 13 35.45 -5.30 78.23
C GLY A 13 34.69 -4.46 77.18
N PRO A 14 34.05 -3.36 77.60
CA PRO A 14 33.12 -2.58 76.78
C PRO A 14 33.76 -1.78 75.63
N GLU A 15 35.09 -1.76 75.51
CA GLU A 15 35.79 -0.94 74.50
C GLU A 15 35.82 -1.56 73.09
N PHE A 16 35.46 -2.84 72.93
CA PHE A 16 35.48 -3.51 71.62
C PHE A 16 34.20 -3.31 70.79
N ARG A 17 33.15 -2.68 71.35
CA ARG A 17 31.86 -2.50 70.65
C ARG A 17 31.76 -1.24 69.80
N LEU A 18 32.56 -0.19 70.06
CA LEU A 18 32.49 1.05 69.28
C LEU A 18 33.22 1.01 67.92
N ARG A 19 34.24 0.17 67.75
CA ARG A 19 34.96 0.08 66.46
C ARG A 19 34.25 -0.73 65.38
N ARG A 20 33.33 -1.63 65.76
CA ARG A 20 32.55 -2.44 64.79
C ARG A 20 31.32 -1.72 64.23
N SER A 21 30.77 -0.71 64.92
CA SER A 21 29.63 0.06 64.41
C SER A 21 30.04 1.10 63.36
N ALA A 22 31.19 1.76 63.53
CA ALA A 22 31.71 2.73 62.57
C ALA A 22 32.07 2.10 61.22
N ALA A 23 32.68 0.90 61.22
CA ALA A 23 33.04 0.19 59.99
C ALA A 23 31.82 -0.30 59.18
N ARG A 24 30.70 -0.62 59.84
CA ARG A 24 29.45 -1.02 59.18
C ARG A 24 28.70 0.17 58.59
N GLY A 25 28.78 1.34 59.21
CA GLY A 25 28.21 2.59 58.67
C GLY A 25 28.86 3.04 57.37
N ILE A 26 30.19 2.96 57.28
CA ILE A 26 30.94 3.36 56.08
C ILE A 26 30.68 2.40 54.91
N LEU A 27 30.59 1.08 55.18
CA LEU A 27 30.29 0.09 54.15
C LEU A 27 28.86 0.26 53.58
N ALA A 28 27.87 0.59 54.42
CA ALA A 28 26.51 0.83 53.98
C ALA A 28 26.38 2.09 53.10
N ILE A 29 27.14 3.14 53.39
CA ILE A 29 27.17 4.38 52.60
C ILE A 29 27.85 4.13 51.23
N LEU A 30 28.92 3.34 51.19
CA LEU A 30 29.58 2.97 49.93
C LEU A 30 28.68 2.10 49.04
N ILE A 31 27.92 1.17 49.61
CA ILE A 31 26.95 0.34 48.86
C ILE A 31 25.79 1.20 48.34
N ALA A 32 25.30 2.16 49.13
CA ALA A 32 24.25 3.08 48.69
C ALA A 32 24.72 4.03 47.58
N LEU A 33 25.97 4.52 47.65
CA LEU A 33 26.58 5.33 46.58
C LEU A 33 26.81 4.52 45.30
N PHE A 34 27.18 3.24 45.42
CA PHE A 34 27.36 2.36 44.26
C PHE A 34 26.02 1.97 43.62
N ALA A 35 24.96 1.80 44.40
CA ALA A 35 23.61 1.54 43.88
C ALA A 35 23.02 2.76 43.15
N CYS A 36 23.27 3.98 43.63
CA CYS A 36 22.89 5.20 42.91
C CYS A 36 23.68 5.41 41.61
N ALA A 37 24.97 5.07 41.59
CA ALA A 37 25.80 5.18 40.38
C ALA A 37 25.37 4.18 39.30
N LEU A 38 24.97 2.97 39.68
CA LEU A 38 24.50 1.94 38.75
C LEU A 38 23.12 2.28 38.17
N ALA A 39 22.21 2.84 38.99
CA ALA A 39 20.90 3.29 38.52
C ALA A 39 20.97 4.52 37.61
N ALA A 40 21.96 5.42 37.79
CA ALA A 40 22.16 6.57 36.93
C ALA A 40 22.73 6.20 35.54
N GLN A 41 23.55 5.15 35.47
CA GLN A 41 24.19 4.70 34.24
C GLN A 41 23.22 3.95 33.30
N GLU A 42 22.17 3.33 33.84
CA GLU A 42 21.09 2.72 33.04
C GLU A 42 20.10 3.75 32.48
N THR A 43 19.95 4.93 33.08
CA THR A 43 19.05 5.98 32.58
C THR A 43 19.66 6.83 31.47
N GLU A 44 20.96 7.17 31.53
CA GLU A 44 21.60 8.03 30.52
C GLU A 44 21.86 7.32 29.17
N SER A 45 22.07 6.00 29.19
CA SER A 45 22.37 5.23 27.97
C SER A 45 21.14 4.92 27.11
N VAL A 46 19.94 4.96 27.69
CA VAL A 46 18.69 4.70 26.96
C VAL A 46 18.15 5.96 26.27
N GLU A 47 18.23 7.13 26.92
CA GLU A 47 17.75 8.38 26.31
C GLU A 47 18.64 8.89 25.17
N THR A 48 19.95 8.64 25.23
CA THR A 48 20.90 9.06 24.20
C THR A 48 20.82 8.20 22.94
N ALA A 49 20.62 6.89 23.08
CA ALA A 49 20.44 5.97 21.95
C ALA A 49 19.15 6.26 21.14
N ASP A 50 18.05 6.61 21.84
CA ASP A 50 16.80 7.04 21.19
C ASP A 50 16.91 8.43 20.54
N GLN A 51 17.80 9.29 21.02
CA GLN A 51 18.05 10.61 20.42
C GLN A 51 18.88 10.51 19.14
N ASP A 52 19.88 9.64 19.09
CA ASP A 52 20.73 9.43 17.91
C ASP A 52 19.95 8.76 16.75
N ALA A 53 19.00 7.87 17.05
CA ALA A 53 18.10 7.28 16.05
C ALA A 53 17.10 8.30 15.44
N GLN A 54 16.85 9.41 16.13
CA GLN A 54 15.86 10.42 15.76
C GLN A 54 16.44 11.66 15.07
N GLY A 55 17.70 11.60 14.62
CA GLY A 55 18.33 12.59 13.76
C GLY A 55 18.40 14.00 14.34
N THR A 56 18.76 14.97 13.51
CA THR A 56 18.85 16.38 13.94
C THR A 56 17.46 16.91 14.30
N TYR A 57 17.38 17.85 15.25
CA TYR A 57 16.12 18.53 15.61
C TYR A 57 15.34 19.05 14.38
N LEU A 58 16.07 19.56 13.38
CA LEU A 58 15.49 20.02 12.10
C LEU A 58 14.82 18.88 11.32
N ASP A 59 15.48 17.72 11.22
CA ASP A 59 14.99 16.55 10.49
C ASP A 59 13.70 16.03 11.14
N ARG A 60 13.65 16.02 12.47
CA ARG A 60 12.45 15.65 13.22
C ARG A 60 11.29 16.60 12.95
N HIS A 61 11.54 17.90 12.88
CA HIS A 61 10.51 18.90 12.59
C HIS A 61 10.01 18.82 11.14
N ILE A 62 10.90 18.54 10.18
CA ILE A 62 10.52 18.27 8.78
C ILE A 62 9.66 17.00 8.72
N ALA A 63 10.11 15.91 9.33
CA ALA A 63 9.38 14.64 9.37
C ALA A 63 8.00 14.79 10.01
N PHE A 64 7.89 15.59 11.08
CA PHE A 64 6.61 15.90 11.72
C PHE A 64 5.65 16.65 10.78
N LYS A 65 6.15 17.52 9.89
CA LYS A 65 5.30 18.22 8.92
C LYS A 65 4.93 17.35 7.71
N GLU A 66 5.82 16.45 7.30
CA GLU A 66 5.66 15.65 6.08
C GLU A 66 4.86 14.37 6.30
N ALA A 67 5.05 13.67 7.43
CA ALA A 67 4.43 12.36 7.62
C ALA A 67 2.88 12.39 7.60
N PRO A 68 2.17 13.40 8.14
CA PRO A 68 0.72 13.49 8.02
C PRO A 68 0.26 13.64 6.55
N LYS A 69 1.01 14.41 5.75
CA LYS A 69 0.71 14.56 4.32
C LYS A 69 0.89 13.24 3.58
N LEU A 70 1.98 12.54 3.87
CA LEU A 70 2.24 11.22 3.29
C LEU A 70 1.20 10.19 3.75
N GLN A 71 0.75 10.24 4.99
CA GLN A 71 -0.32 9.41 5.52
C GLN A 71 -1.62 9.60 4.74
N ASP A 72 -2.05 10.85 4.52
CA ASP A 72 -3.28 11.17 3.80
C ASP A 72 -3.24 10.75 2.33
N LEU A 73 -2.07 10.84 1.69
CA LEU A 73 -1.89 10.34 0.33
C LEU A 73 -1.93 8.81 0.31
N THR A 74 -1.19 8.17 1.21
CA THR A 74 -1.10 6.70 1.31
C THR A 74 -2.47 6.07 1.53
N ILE A 75 -3.32 6.66 2.39
CA ILE A 75 -4.65 6.09 2.65
C ILE A 75 -5.59 6.20 1.44
N LYS A 76 -5.50 7.30 0.68
CA LYS A 76 -6.26 7.47 -0.57
C LYS A 76 -5.84 6.43 -1.61
N ASP A 77 -4.54 6.22 -1.75
CA ASP A 77 -4.00 5.24 -2.69
C ASP A 77 -4.38 3.80 -2.28
N ILE A 78 -4.33 3.48 -0.99
CA ILE A 78 -4.81 2.19 -0.45
C ILE A 78 -6.29 1.97 -0.78
N GLN A 79 -7.14 2.99 -0.69
CA GLN A 79 -8.56 2.88 -1.04
C GLN A 79 -8.76 2.58 -2.52
N LYS A 80 -8.00 3.24 -3.41
CA LYS A 80 -8.02 2.97 -4.85
C LYS A 80 -7.55 1.54 -5.16
N LEU A 81 -6.42 1.14 -4.58
CA LEU A 81 -5.87 -0.21 -4.73
C LEU A 81 -6.82 -1.29 -4.23
N LYS A 82 -7.56 -1.03 -3.15
CA LYS A 82 -8.58 -1.96 -2.65
C LYS A 82 -9.64 -2.28 -3.71
N ILE A 83 -10.08 -1.27 -4.47
CA ILE A 83 -11.07 -1.46 -5.55
C ILE A 83 -10.44 -2.27 -6.69
N LEU A 84 -9.22 -1.91 -7.10
CA LEU A 84 -8.49 -2.61 -8.17
C LEU A 84 -8.26 -4.09 -7.85
N ILE A 85 -7.85 -4.40 -6.62
CA ILE A 85 -7.62 -5.77 -6.18
C ILE A 85 -8.93 -6.54 -6.06
N ALA A 86 -10.00 -5.92 -5.56
CA ALA A 86 -11.29 -6.59 -5.48
C ALA A 86 -11.84 -6.96 -6.87
N ASN A 87 -11.56 -6.16 -7.89
CA ASN A 87 -12.03 -6.39 -9.26
C ASN A 87 -11.08 -7.30 -10.08
N PHE A 88 -9.76 -7.12 -9.94
CA PHE A 88 -8.76 -7.74 -10.82
C PHE A 88 -7.55 -8.35 -10.08
N GLY A 89 -7.59 -8.48 -8.76
CA GLY A 89 -6.48 -8.99 -7.96
C GLY A 89 -6.05 -10.41 -8.35
N SER A 90 -6.98 -11.25 -8.79
CA SER A 90 -6.69 -12.61 -9.29
C SER A 90 -5.95 -12.63 -10.63
N LYS A 91 -5.97 -11.53 -11.40
CA LYS A 91 -5.29 -11.40 -12.69
C LYS A 91 -3.88 -10.84 -12.58
N VAL A 92 -3.48 -10.36 -11.39
CA VAL A 92 -2.16 -9.78 -11.14
C VAL A 92 -1.43 -10.62 -10.10
N GLU A 93 -0.37 -11.28 -10.51
CA GLU A 93 0.40 -12.16 -9.63
C GLU A 93 0.95 -11.41 -8.40
N GLY A 94 0.69 -11.98 -7.22
CA GLY A 94 1.17 -11.45 -5.94
C GLY A 94 0.48 -10.16 -5.48
N ALA A 95 -0.54 -9.66 -6.17
CA ALA A 95 -1.18 -8.39 -5.83
C ALA A 95 -1.78 -8.36 -4.41
N GLU A 96 -2.40 -9.46 -3.98
CA GLU A 96 -2.96 -9.57 -2.61
C GLU A 96 -1.85 -9.57 -1.55
N ALA A 97 -0.77 -10.29 -1.77
CA ALA A 97 0.36 -10.35 -0.84
C ALA A 97 1.06 -8.99 -0.73
N ASP A 98 1.29 -8.31 -1.85
CA ASP A 98 1.89 -6.98 -1.87
C ASP A 98 0.97 -5.94 -1.21
N PHE A 99 -0.34 -6.09 -1.36
CA PHE A 99 -1.31 -5.24 -0.67
C PHE A 99 -1.34 -5.45 0.85
N GLU A 100 -1.22 -6.68 1.33
CA GLU A 100 -1.09 -6.95 2.77
C GLU A 100 0.21 -6.40 3.35
N LYS A 101 1.32 -6.43 2.58
CA LYS A 101 2.56 -5.74 2.97
C LYS A 101 2.34 -4.23 3.11
N ILE A 102 1.68 -3.59 2.14
CA ILE A 102 1.36 -2.15 2.18
C ILE A 102 0.49 -1.81 3.41
N LYS A 103 -0.52 -2.63 3.71
CA LYS A 103 -1.38 -2.42 4.90
C LYS A 103 -0.60 -2.56 6.21
N THR A 104 0.26 -3.57 6.29
CA THR A 104 1.07 -3.84 7.49
C THR A 104 2.07 -2.71 7.70
N GLY A 105 2.77 -2.33 6.64
CA GLY A 105 3.66 -1.17 6.63
C GLY A 105 2.94 0.14 6.96
N TYR A 106 1.70 0.34 6.52
CA TYR A 106 0.93 1.53 6.91
C TYR A 106 0.61 1.53 8.41
N LYS A 107 0.14 0.40 8.95
CA LYS A 107 -0.17 0.25 10.39
C LYS A 107 1.07 0.44 11.26
N GLU A 108 2.20 -0.11 10.85
CA GLU A 108 3.47 0.04 11.57
C GLU A 108 3.97 1.49 11.52
N ALA A 109 3.85 2.18 10.39
CA ALA A 109 4.23 3.59 10.26
C ALA A 109 3.38 4.48 11.20
N GLN A 110 2.09 4.15 11.33
CA GLN A 110 1.18 4.80 12.26
C GLN A 110 1.55 4.53 13.73
N LYS A 111 1.93 3.30 14.08
CA LYS A 111 2.41 2.99 15.43
C LYS A 111 3.64 3.82 15.78
N LEU A 112 4.60 3.94 14.86
CA LEU A 112 5.81 4.76 15.04
C LEU A 112 5.47 6.24 15.21
N TRP A 113 4.50 6.74 14.44
CA TRP A 113 3.99 8.10 14.58
C TRP A 113 3.44 8.38 15.99
N TYR A 114 2.57 7.50 16.51
CA TYR A 114 2.03 7.65 17.86
C TYR A 114 3.07 7.51 18.97
N LYS A 115 4.11 6.71 18.73
CA LYS A 115 5.29 6.61 19.61
C LYS A 115 6.25 7.80 19.50
N ARG A 116 5.96 8.78 18.64
CA ARG A 116 6.80 9.97 18.37
C ARG A 116 8.14 9.68 17.66
N HIS A 117 8.30 8.49 17.07
CA HIS A 117 9.42 8.19 16.17
C HIS A 117 9.11 8.73 14.77
N PHE A 118 9.18 10.06 14.61
CA PHE A 118 8.70 10.76 13.42
C PHE A 118 9.53 10.45 12.16
N ILE A 119 10.85 10.31 12.30
CA ILE A 119 11.75 10.04 11.16
C ILE A 119 11.50 8.63 10.61
N GLU A 120 11.47 7.62 11.48
CA GLU A 120 11.19 6.24 11.08
C GLU A 120 9.79 6.11 10.48
N SER A 121 8.79 6.75 11.07
CA SER A 121 7.42 6.80 10.53
C SER A 121 7.39 7.39 9.12
N ARG A 122 8.07 8.52 8.89
CA ARG A 122 8.21 9.13 7.57
C ARG A 122 8.87 8.18 6.58
N ASN A 123 9.99 7.56 6.95
CA ASN A 123 10.73 6.65 6.07
C ASN A 123 9.86 5.45 5.68
N MET A 124 9.11 4.86 6.62
CA MET A 124 8.14 3.81 6.30
C MET A 124 7.01 4.29 5.38
N HIS A 125 6.50 5.51 5.57
CA HIS A 125 5.52 6.07 4.65
C HIS A 125 6.07 6.25 3.23
N VAL A 126 7.35 6.63 3.09
CA VAL A 126 8.03 6.69 1.78
C VAL A 126 8.16 5.30 1.16
N GLU A 127 8.58 4.30 1.91
CA GLU A 127 8.68 2.91 1.41
C GLU A 127 7.31 2.34 1.01
N ASN A 128 6.27 2.57 1.81
CA ASN A 128 4.90 2.17 1.46
C ASN A 128 4.45 2.81 0.13
N ARG A 129 4.81 4.07 -0.11
CA ARG A 129 4.48 4.73 -1.38
C ARG A 129 5.20 4.12 -2.58
N LYS A 130 6.45 3.65 -2.41
CA LYS A 130 7.15 2.90 -3.47
C LYS A 130 6.43 1.59 -3.76
N LEU A 131 6.06 0.82 -2.74
CA LEU A 131 5.31 -0.42 -2.90
C LEU A 131 3.95 -0.20 -3.58
N ILE A 132 3.25 0.88 -3.22
CA ILE A 132 1.99 1.30 -3.85
C ILE A 132 2.22 1.61 -5.34
N HIS A 133 3.28 2.34 -5.66
CA HIS A 133 3.63 2.71 -7.03
C HIS A 133 3.95 1.48 -7.88
N ASP A 134 4.75 0.54 -7.37
CA ASP A 134 5.09 -0.72 -8.03
C ASP A 134 3.81 -1.56 -8.28
N LEU A 135 2.89 -1.58 -7.31
CA LEU A 135 1.63 -2.28 -7.47
C LEU A 135 0.74 -1.61 -8.53
N PHE A 136 0.69 -0.28 -8.58
CA PHE A 136 -0.01 0.43 -9.64
C PHE A 136 0.61 0.17 -11.02
N GLU A 137 1.94 0.05 -11.13
CA GLU A 137 2.59 -0.32 -12.39
C GLU A 137 2.10 -1.69 -12.90
N LYS A 138 2.03 -2.69 -12.01
CA LYS A 138 1.51 -4.03 -12.36
C LYS A 138 0.09 -3.97 -12.88
N PHE A 139 -0.77 -3.18 -12.23
CA PHE A 139 -2.13 -2.95 -12.72
C PHE A 139 -2.13 -2.20 -14.05
N ALA A 140 -1.35 -1.14 -14.22
CA ALA A 140 -1.28 -0.40 -15.47
C ALA A 140 -0.94 -1.30 -16.67
N LYS A 141 -0.02 -2.25 -16.51
CA LYS A 141 0.30 -3.27 -17.55
C LYS A 141 -0.89 -4.18 -17.89
N LEU A 142 -1.64 -4.62 -16.88
CA LEU A 142 -2.87 -5.39 -17.10
C LEU A 142 -3.90 -4.57 -17.89
N TYR A 143 -4.09 -3.31 -17.51
CA TYR A 143 -5.05 -2.42 -18.17
C TYR A 143 -4.66 -2.10 -19.61
N ASP A 144 -3.37 -1.89 -19.89
CA ASP A 144 -2.83 -1.66 -21.23
C ASP A 144 -3.08 -2.85 -22.16
N SER A 145 -2.82 -4.07 -21.66
CA SER A 145 -3.10 -5.29 -22.42
C SER A 145 -4.59 -5.44 -22.71
N GLN A 146 -5.46 -5.23 -21.72
CA GLN A 146 -6.91 -5.36 -21.88
C GLN A 146 -7.51 -4.28 -22.79
N SER A 147 -7.06 -3.02 -22.67
CA SER A 147 -7.53 -1.93 -23.53
C SER A 147 -7.11 -2.15 -24.97
N SER A 148 -5.87 -2.59 -25.19
CA SER A 148 -5.35 -2.90 -26.53
C SER A 148 -6.10 -4.08 -27.18
N GLU A 149 -6.41 -5.13 -26.42
CA GLU A 149 -7.22 -6.25 -26.90
C GLU A 149 -8.63 -5.80 -27.30
N LEU A 150 -9.30 -5.00 -26.47
CA LEU A 150 -10.64 -4.47 -26.75
C LEU A 150 -10.66 -3.55 -27.97
N LEU A 151 -9.66 -2.67 -28.09
CA LEU A 151 -9.50 -1.79 -29.25
C LEU A 151 -9.27 -2.59 -30.53
N GLY A 152 -8.44 -3.64 -30.47
CA GLY A 152 -8.23 -4.57 -31.57
C GLY A 152 -9.53 -5.19 -32.05
N LYS A 153 -10.32 -5.78 -31.13
CA LYS A 153 -11.64 -6.36 -31.43
C LYS A 153 -12.61 -5.34 -32.04
N CYS A 154 -12.64 -4.12 -31.51
CA CYS A 154 -13.47 -3.04 -32.08
C CYS A 154 -13.07 -2.72 -33.52
N SER A 155 -11.77 -2.57 -33.77
CA SER A 155 -11.26 -2.23 -35.10
C SER A 155 -11.53 -3.33 -36.13
N GLU A 156 -11.38 -4.59 -35.73
CA GLU A 156 -11.69 -5.74 -36.58
C GLU A 156 -13.19 -5.81 -36.90
N MET A 157 -14.05 -5.57 -35.91
CA MET A 157 -15.50 -5.60 -36.11
C MET A 157 -15.97 -4.48 -37.05
N ILE A 158 -15.43 -3.26 -36.91
CA ILE A 158 -15.74 -2.15 -37.84
C ILE A 158 -15.23 -2.49 -39.24
N ALA A 159 -13.99 -2.96 -39.38
CA ALA A 159 -13.42 -3.31 -40.68
C ALA A 159 -14.21 -4.41 -41.38
N ASN A 160 -14.66 -5.43 -40.66
CA ASN A 160 -15.50 -6.51 -41.19
C ASN A 160 -16.85 -5.99 -41.68
N LEU A 161 -17.47 -5.06 -40.94
CA LEU A 161 -18.73 -4.42 -41.36
C LEU A 161 -18.54 -3.56 -42.62
N GLU A 162 -17.51 -2.70 -42.66
CA GLU A 162 -17.16 -1.89 -43.84
C GLU A 162 -16.88 -2.75 -45.08
N PHE A 163 -16.16 -3.86 -44.90
CA PHE A 163 -15.88 -4.82 -45.96
C PHE A 163 -17.15 -5.50 -46.49
N SER A 164 -18.02 -5.97 -45.58
CA SER A 164 -19.29 -6.61 -45.95
C SER A 164 -20.22 -5.69 -46.75
N GLN A 165 -20.19 -4.39 -46.45
CA GLN A 165 -20.97 -3.37 -47.16
C GLN A 165 -20.41 -3.07 -48.57
N SER A 166 -19.10 -3.20 -48.77
CA SER A 166 -18.43 -2.76 -50.00
C SER A 166 -18.44 -3.80 -51.13
N ILE A 167 -18.64 -5.09 -50.82
CA ILE A 167 -18.37 -6.19 -51.76
C ILE A 167 -19.58 -7.09 -52.05
N GLU A 168 -20.61 -7.16 -51.18
CA GLU A 168 -21.78 -8.01 -51.45
C GLU A 168 -22.80 -7.31 -52.40
N PRO A 169 -22.89 -7.70 -53.70
CA PRO A 169 -23.91 -7.14 -54.58
C PRO A 169 -25.31 -7.60 -54.13
N GLY A 170 -26.17 -6.65 -53.77
CA GLY A 170 -27.61 -6.88 -53.58
C GLY A 170 -28.14 -6.87 -52.14
N LYS A 171 -27.33 -6.57 -51.12
CA LYS A 171 -27.82 -6.28 -49.76
C LYS A 171 -27.67 -4.80 -49.44
N GLU A 172 -28.78 -4.08 -49.59
CA GLU A 172 -28.92 -2.66 -49.28
C GLU A 172 -29.08 -2.43 -47.76
N ILE A 173 -28.23 -3.03 -46.91
CA ILE A 173 -28.24 -2.71 -45.47
C ILE A 173 -27.25 -1.56 -45.27
N ASP A 174 -27.77 -0.34 -45.19
CA ASP A 174 -26.98 0.86 -44.93
C ASP A 174 -26.46 0.86 -43.48
N HIS A 175 -25.27 0.29 -43.30
CA HIS A 175 -24.56 0.35 -42.03
C HIS A 175 -23.77 1.65 -41.84
N ASN A 176 -23.79 2.59 -42.79
CA ASN A 176 -22.94 3.80 -42.73
C ASN A 176 -23.19 4.62 -41.47
N THR A 177 -24.45 4.83 -41.09
CA THR A 177 -24.77 5.61 -39.89
C THR A 177 -24.25 4.92 -38.63
N LEU A 178 -24.36 3.59 -38.56
CA LEU A 178 -23.87 2.78 -37.44
C LEU A 178 -22.35 2.81 -37.35
N ILE A 179 -21.68 2.64 -38.49
CA ILE A 179 -20.23 2.68 -38.61
C ILE A 179 -19.72 4.06 -38.21
N GLN A 180 -20.27 5.14 -38.76
CA GLN A 180 -19.84 6.51 -38.44
C GLN A 180 -19.98 6.84 -36.95
N GLN A 181 -21.11 6.49 -36.32
CA GLN A 181 -21.32 6.74 -34.89
C GLN A 181 -20.33 5.97 -34.01
N ASN A 182 -20.03 4.73 -34.35
CA ASN A 182 -19.11 3.89 -33.59
C ASN A 182 -17.63 4.21 -33.89
N SER A 183 -17.29 4.62 -35.11
CA SER A 183 -15.94 5.06 -35.49
C SER A 183 -15.51 6.29 -34.70
N TYR A 184 -16.42 7.24 -34.44
CA TYR A 184 -16.10 8.40 -33.57
C TYR A 184 -15.78 7.97 -32.14
N LYS A 185 -16.57 7.06 -31.56
CA LYS A 185 -16.31 6.51 -30.22
C LYS A 185 -15.00 5.72 -30.18
N LEU A 186 -14.71 4.95 -31.23
CA LEU A 186 -13.45 4.22 -31.35
C LEU A 186 -12.25 5.17 -31.40
N GLN A 187 -12.36 6.28 -32.13
CA GLN A 187 -11.32 7.32 -32.16
C GLN A 187 -11.07 7.91 -30.76
N ILE A 188 -12.13 8.19 -30.00
CA ILE A 188 -12.00 8.64 -28.60
C ILE A 188 -11.29 7.56 -27.78
N ALA A 189 -11.68 6.29 -27.91
CA ALA A 189 -11.07 5.18 -27.19
C ALA A 189 -9.56 5.08 -27.45
N PHE A 190 -9.13 5.16 -28.73
CA PHE A 190 -7.71 5.21 -29.10
C PHE A 190 -7.00 6.44 -28.53
N GLN A 191 -7.63 7.61 -28.55
CA GLN A 191 -7.03 8.82 -27.98
C GLN A 191 -6.81 8.67 -26.46
N GLN A 192 -7.79 8.12 -25.74
CA GLN A 192 -7.65 7.85 -24.30
C GLN A 192 -6.56 6.82 -24.03
N ASN A 193 -6.48 5.75 -24.83
CA ASN A 193 -5.41 4.76 -24.71
C ASN A 193 -4.02 5.37 -24.94
N HIS A 194 -3.89 6.21 -25.96
CA HIS A 194 -2.64 6.91 -26.23
C HIS A 194 -2.21 7.84 -25.09
N ARG A 195 -3.17 8.56 -24.48
CA ARG A 195 -2.91 9.37 -23.27
C ARG A 195 -2.47 8.49 -22.11
N ALA A 196 -3.11 7.34 -21.90
CA ALA A 196 -2.74 6.40 -20.85
C ALA A 196 -1.28 5.93 -21.02
N ILE A 197 -0.87 5.56 -22.23
CA ILE A 197 0.51 5.16 -22.54
C ILE A 197 1.49 6.32 -22.24
N ALA A 198 1.15 7.56 -22.57
CA ALA A 198 1.98 8.71 -22.22
C ALA A 198 2.15 8.88 -20.71
N TYR A 199 1.10 8.63 -19.91
CA TYR A 199 1.19 8.64 -18.45
C TYR A 199 2.03 7.48 -17.90
N VAL A 200 1.96 6.28 -18.50
CA VAL A 200 2.84 5.16 -18.16
C VAL A 200 4.31 5.54 -18.36
N GLN A 201 4.64 6.22 -19.46
CA GLN A 201 6.00 6.69 -19.74
C GLN A 201 6.49 7.74 -18.72
N GLN A 202 5.58 8.50 -18.13
CA GLN A 202 5.86 9.46 -17.07
C GLN A 202 5.87 8.84 -15.67
N HIS A 203 5.69 7.52 -15.55
CA HIS A 203 5.49 6.79 -14.30
C HIS A 203 4.28 7.26 -13.49
N ASP A 204 3.30 7.92 -14.13
CA ASP A 204 2.06 8.33 -13.46
C ASP A 204 0.97 7.26 -13.66
N PHE A 205 1.14 6.15 -12.95
CA PHE A 205 0.31 4.96 -13.15
C PHE A 205 -1.15 5.14 -12.69
N ASP A 206 -1.42 6.02 -11.73
CA ASP A 206 -2.79 6.31 -11.27
C ASP A 206 -3.59 6.99 -12.40
N ASN A 207 -3.01 8.02 -13.03
CA ASN A 207 -3.62 8.67 -14.17
C ASN A 207 -3.67 7.76 -15.41
N ALA A 208 -2.65 6.93 -15.63
CA ALA A 208 -2.68 5.93 -16.69
C ALA A 208 -3.88 4.98 -16.56
N ILE A 209 -4.11 4.41 -15.37
CA ILE A 209 -5.24 3.51 -15.11
C ILE A 209 -6.57 4.22 -15.34
N HIS A 210 -6.70 5.49 -14.96
CA HIS A 210 -7.91 6.27 -15.24
C HIS A 210 -8.20 6.38 -16.74
N HIS A 211 -7.18 6.70 -17.56
CA HIS A 211 -7.34 6.79 -19.00
C HIS A 211 -7.58 5.42 -19.66
N PHE A 212 -6.95 4.35 -19.18
CA PHE A 212 -7.25 3.00 -19.65
C PHE A 212 -8.69 2.59 -19.33
N ARG A 213 -9.22 2.92 -18.15
CA ARG A 213 -10.63 2.68 -17.81
C ARG A 213 -11.59 3.36 -18.79
N LEU A 214 -11.30 4.62 -19.15
CA LEU A 214 -12.09 5.35 -20.13
C LEU A 214 -11.99 4.71 -21.52
N ALA A 215 -10.78 4.34 -21.96
CA ALA A 215 -10.59 3.65 -23.24
C ALA A 215 -11.42 2.37 -23.31
N LYS A 216 -11.34 1.51 -22.27
CA LYS A 216 -12.12 0.27 -22.17
C LYS A 216 -13.63 0.53 -22.19
N LEU A 217 -14.11 1.54 -21.47
CA LEU A 217 -15.52 1.92 -21.45
C LEU A 217 -16.02 2.24 -22.86
N PHE A 218 -15.31 3.11 -23.59
CA PHE A 218 -15.68 3.46 -24.96
C PHE A 218 -15.58 2.26 -25.91
N SER A 219 -14.57 1.40 -25.76
CA SER A 219 -14.48 0.16 -26.55
C SER A 219 -15.67 -0.77 -26.30
N ILE A 220 -16.10 -0.96 -25.05
CA ILE A 220 -17.27 -1.77 -24.71
C ILE A 220 -18.54 -1.15 -25.31
N GLU A 221 -18.69 0.17 -25.26
CA GLU A 221 -19.81 0.85 -25.90
C GLU A 221 -19.82 0.70 -27.43
N VAL A 222 -18.66 0.68 -28.07
CA VAL A 222 -18.52 0.41 -29.50
C VAL A 222 -18.95 -1.02 -29.82
N LEU A 223 -18.43 -2.03 -29.10
CA LEU A 223 -18.81 -3.42 -29.31
C LEU A 223 -20.32 -3.63 -29.16
N LYS A 224 -20.93 -3.04 -28.13
CA LYS A 224 -22.38 -3.06 -27.93
C LYS A 224 -23.14 -2.30 -29.02
N GLY A 225 -22.57 -1.20 -29.51
CA GLY A 225 -23.16 -0.38 -30.55
C GLY A 225 -23.19 -1.09 -31.91
N LEU A 226 -22.16 -1.87 -32.22
CA LEU A 226 -22.04 -2.61 -33.48
C LEU A 226 -22.90 -3.88 -33.52
N GLU A 227 -23.17 -4.48 -32.37
CA GLU A 227 -24.01 -5.68 -32.29
C GLU A 227 -25.50 -5.35 -32.44
N GLN A 228 -26.15 -6.05 -33.36
CA GLN A 228 -27.58 -5.89 -33.67
C GLN A 228 -28.45 -6.88 -32.88
N ASP A 229 -27.89 -8.04 -32.51
CA ASP A 229 -28.59 -9.04 -31.71
C ASP A 229 -28.70 -8.60 -30.25
N THR A 230 -29.94 -8.37 -29.78
CA THR A 230 -30.20 -7.97 -28.39
C THR A 230 -29.68 -8.99 -27.37
N SER A 231 -29.77 -10.28 -27.67
CA SER A 231 -29.26 -11.34 -26.79
C SER A 231 -27.74 -11.29 -26.62
N LYS A 232 -27.00 -11.07 -27.70
CA LYS A 232 -25.52 -10.93 -27.65
C LYS A 232 -25.10 -9.64 -26.95
N ARG A 233 -25.88 -8.57 -27.08
CA ARG A 233 -25.65 -7.32 -26.32
C ARG A 233 -25.77 -7.57 -24.81
N ASP A 234 -26.79 -8.30 -24.37
CA ASP A 234 -26.97 -8.64 -22.96
C ASP A 234 -25.87 -9.58 -22.44
N GLU A 235 -25.41 -10.52 -23.27
CA GLU A 235 -24.25 -11.37 -22.95
C GLU A 235 -22.96 -10.55 -22.81
N MET A 236 -22.73 -9.58 -23.69
CA MET A 236 -21.60 -8.65 -23.58
C MET A 236 -21.69 -7.77 -22.34
N GLU A 237 -22.88 -7.31 -21.96
CA GLU A 237 -23.08 -6.54 -20.72
C GLU A 237 -22.69 -7.37 -19.49
N LYS A 238 -23.02 -8.67 -19.47
CA LYS A 238 -22.62 -9.57 -18.38
C LYS A 238 -21.11 -9.83 -18.40
N THR A 239 -20.54 -10.06 -19.58
CA THR A 239 -19.11 -10.35 -19.75
C THR A 239 -18.24 -9.17 -19.30
N TYR A 240 -18.63 -7.94 -19.67
CA TYR A 240 -17.89 -6.72 -19.36
C TYR A 240 -18.43 -5.97 -18.15
N ALA A 241 -19.35 -6.58 -17.37
CA ALA A 241 -19.92 -5.95 -16.18
C ALA A 241 -18.83 -5.50 -15.20
N ALA A 242 -17.79 -6.32 -15.04
CA ALA A 242 -16.67 -6.00 -14.16
C ALA A 242 -15.92 -4.74 -14.60
N ASP A 243 -15.65 -4.61 -15.90
CA ASP A 243 -14.94 -3.48 -16.48
C ASP A 243 -15.75 -2.18 -16.39
N VAL A 244 -17.07 -2.25 -16.58
CA VAL A 244 -17.97 -1.10 -16.46
C VAL A 244 -18.11 -0.64 -15.00
N GLN A 245 -18.21 -1.56 -14.05
CA GLN A 245 -18.28 -1.22 -12.63
C GLN A 245 -16.96 -0.61 -12.13
N ASP A 246 -15.84 -1.17 -12.58
CA ASP A 246 -14.52 -0.65 -12.25
C ASP A 246 -14.28 0.77 -12.79
N ALA A 247 -14.70 1.05 -14.03
CA ALA A 247 -14.63 2.39 -14.61
C ALA A 247 -15.45 3.43 -13.82
N ARG A 248 -16.49 2.98 -13.11
CA ARG A 248 -17.32 3.81 -12.20
C ARG A 248 -16.77 3.89 -10.78
N GLY A 249 -15.68 3.18 -10.47
CA GLY A 249 -15.08 3.12 -9.13
C GLY A 249 -15.84 2.24 -8.15
N PHE A 250 -16.70 1.33 -8.62
CA PHE A 250 -17.43 0.40 -7.77
C PHE A 250 -16.73 -0.97 -7.73
N ILE A 251 -16.82 -1.63 -6.58
CA ILE A 251 -16.43 -3.03 -6.44
C ILE A 251 -17.52 -3.87 -7.07
N VAL A 252 -17.13 -4.82 -7.92
CA VAL A 252 -18.05 -5.82 -8.47
C VAL A 252 -18.56 -6.67 -7.31
N ARG A 253 -19.78 -6.39 -6.84
CA ARG A 253 -20.47 -7.31 -5.94
C ARG A 253 -20.82 -8.52 -6.77
N ASN A 254 -20.12 -9.62 -6.53
CA ASN A 254 -20.42 -10.88 -7.18
C ASN A 254 -21.86 -11.26 -6.81
N THR A 255 -22.82 -11.03 -7.71
CA THR A 255 -24.24 -11.40 -7.53
C THR A 255 -24.45 -12.91 -7.67
N ALA A 256 -23.37 -13.70 -7.72
CA ALA A 256 -23.37 -15.16 -7.80
C ALA A 256 -23.09 -15.83 -6.43
N ALA A 257 -23.54 -15.22 -5.33
CA ALA A 257 -23.65 -15.90 -4.04
C ALA A 257 -25.13 -16.01 -3.65
N LYS A 258 -25.79 -17.03 -4.20
CA LYS A 258 -27.00 -17.65 -3.66
C LYS A 258 -26.76 -19.15 -3.58
#